data_AF-A0A377GGI2-F1
#
_entry.id   AF-A0A377GGI2-F1
#
_cell.length_a   1.000
_cell.length_b   1.000
_cell.length_c   1.000
_cell.angle_alpha   90.00
_cell.angle_beta   90.00
_cell.angle_gamma   90.00
#
_symmetry.space_group_name_H-M   'P 1'
#
loop_
_entity.id
_entity.type
_entity.pdbx_description
1 polymer ?
#
loop_
_entity_poly.entity_id
_entity_poly.type
_entity_poly.pdbx_seq_one_letter_code
_entity_poly.pdbx_strand_id
1 'polypeptide(L)'
;MADVTNCQETGAAENNNAQNNKTQNNSTQMIMSVLTNDAKAAAPITDFVSRLRKLNLGTDQRMLRLISDHPNYGNRLISLFKAMKDAQVSMTSDLECIISKNITSVGGAVNLFGLIQELDIDPLALSLDHIFTAARFDANVTASARELHQLGVLDLDTFELLLTYPGQSLDIARLIINLQEHAYNAASLIEKLRDSSISANHMGITLDLLNLMLENDSYYSHAINILVRQEQYINKIYEGAKKLVAEHYPLYNYFELVEENPQNANIFAKNILLLNNASLINPDSTSDLLMVSKLGVGAFHFMKHLQLAGMLNASSIQKVCQPNSILNQKEVIEELSNLPLITKFEREELERMLELVGKAAISWTDIQLFNEIIEEHLIPSAPMPPAGLAL
;
A
#
# COMPACT_ATOMS: atom_id res chain seq x y z
N MET A 1 -16.57 -57.58 -0.02
CA MET A 1 -17.81 -57.43 -0.82
C MET A 1 -17.93 -55.94 -1.10
N ALA A 2 -17.23 -55.40 -2.09
CA ALA A 2 -17.40 -55.45 -3.56
C ALA A 2 -18.62 -54.58 -4.00
N ASP A 3 -18.46 -53.34 -4.47
CA ASP A 3 -17.91 -52.78 -5.74
C ASP A 3 -18.82 -52.83 -6.98
N VAL A 4 -19.29 -51.64 -7.39
CA VAL A 4 -19.00 -50.89 -8.65
C VAL A 4 -19.55 -51.36 -10.04
N THR A 5 -20.07 -50.35 -10.77
CA THR A 5 -20.08 -50.07 -12.25
C THR A 5 -21.15 -50.58 -13.26
N ASN A 6 -21.83 -49.58 -13.88
CA ASN A 6 -21.81 -49.11 -15.30
C ASN A 6 -22.65 -49.65 -16.48
N CYS A 7 -22.92 -48.68 -17.39
CA CYS A 7 -23.06 -48.71 -18.88
C CYS A 7 -24.41 -49.17 -19.51
N GLN A 8 -24.95 -48.64 -20.63
CA GLN A 8 -24.72 -47.47 -21.52
C GLN A 8 -25.78 -47.50 -22.67
N GLU A 9 -26.15 -46.31 -23.22
CA GLU A 9 -26.38 -45.93 -24.67
C GLU A 9 -27.36 -46.71 -25.61
N THR A 10 -27.95 -46.23 -26.73
CA THR A 10 -27.89 -45.06 -27.65
C THR A 10 -29.10 -45.09 -28.64
N GLY A 11 -29.36 -43.99 -29.41
CA GLY A 11 -29.81 -44.11 -30.82
C GLY A 11 -30.92 -43.16 -31.33
N ALA A 12 -30.64 -42.41 -32.41
CA ALA A 12 -31.39 -41.29 -33.03
C ALA A 12 -32.18 -41.64 -34.31
N ALA A 13 -33.07 -40.74 -34.78
CA ALA A 13 -33.39 -40.48 -36.21
C ALA A 13 -34.32 -39.24 -36.41
N GLU A 14 -34.27 -38.66 -37.62
CA GLU A 14 -34.54 -37.26 -38.00
C GLU A 14 -35.89 -36.97 -38.72
N ASN A 15 -36.16 -35.67 -38.92
CA ASN A 15 -36.71 -35.00 -40.13
C ASN A 15 -38.23 -35.03 -40.49
N ASN A 16 -38.92 -33.88 -40.39
CA ASN A 16 -39.21 -32.94 -41.51
C ASN A 16 -40.44 -32.03 -41.31
N ASN A 17 -40.23 -30.72 -41.53
CA ASN A 17 -41.07 -29.70 -42.20
C ASN A 17 -42.59 -29.58 -41.89
N ALA A 18 -43.02 -28.41 -41.41
CA ALA A 18 -43.62 -27.34 -42.25
C ALA A 18 -44.40 -26.30 -41.45
N GLN A 19 -44.04 -25.03 -41.65
CA GLN A 19 -44.91 -23.84 -41.64
C GLN A 19 -45.82 -23.59 -40.42
N ASN A 20 -45.29 -22.86 -39.43
CA ASN A 20 -46.04 -21.82 -38.73
C ASN A 20 -45.07 -20.82 -38.06
N ASN A 21 -44.31 -20.10 -38.89
CA ASN A 21 -43.47 -18.99 -38.45
C ASN A 21 -43.90 -17.72 -39.17
N LYS A 22 -44.85 -17.00 -38.57
CA LYS A 22 -45.02 -15.56 -38.74
C LYS A 22 -45.87 -15.06 -37.59
N THR A 23 -45.44 -13.93 -37.02
CA THR A 23 -46.18 -13.11 -36.03
C THR A 23 -45.93 -13.42 -34.55
N GLN A 24 -44.67 -13.47 -34.08
CA GLN A 24 -44.41 -13.26 -32.65
C GLN A 24 -43.02 -12.74 -32.25
N ASN A 25 -42.28 -12.06 -33.14
CA ASN A 25 -40.95 -11.52 -32.83
C ASN A 25 -40.77 -9.99 -33.04
N ASN A 26 -41.82 -9.21 -33.31
CA ASN A 26 -41.67 -7.76 -33.56
C ASN A 26 -41.87 -6.86 -32.34
N SER A 27 -42.56 -7.30 -31.29
CA SER A 27 -42.88 -6.40 -30.16
C SER A 27 -41.69 -6.15 -29.26
N THR A 28 -40.90 -7.20 -28.95
CA THR A 28 -39.76 -7.10 -28.03
C THR A 28 -38.56 -6.41 -28.69
N GLN A 29 -38.34 -6.60 -29.99
CA GLN A 29 -37.30 -5.88 -30.73
C GLN A 29 -37.68 -4.42 -31.02
N MET A 30 -38.97 -4.10 -31.20
CA MET A 30 -39.43 -2.70 -31.27
C MET A 30 -39.34 -2.01 -29.90
N ILE A 31 -39.64 -2.70 -28.80
CA ILE A 31 -39.44 -2.14 -27.45
C ILE A 31 -37.95 -1.95 -27.16
N MET A 32 -37.09 -2.90 -27.55
CA MET A 32 -35.63 -2.72 -27.41
C MET A 32 -35.07 -1.63 -28.32
N SER A 33 -35.59 -1.44 -29.54
CA SER A 33 -35.14 -0.38 -30.45
C SER A 33 -35.66 1.01 -30.03
N VAL A 34 -36.86 1.08 -29.45
CA VAL A 34 -37.41 2.31 -28.83
C VAL A 34 -36.65 2.63 -27.54
N LEU A 35 -36.32 1.64 -26.70
CA LEU A 35 -35.49 1.85 -25.51
C LEU A 35 -34.02 2.17 -25.82
N THR A 36 -33.46 1.71 -26.96
CA THR A 36 -32.08 2.02 -27.35
C THR A 36 -31.93 3.30 -28.17
N ASN A 37 -32.97 3.75 -28.87
CA ASN A 37 -32.97 5.05 -29.56
C ASN A 37 -33.40 6.21 -28.66
N ASP A 38 -34.28 6.01 -27.67
CA ASP A 38 -34.67 7.06 -26.71
C ASP A 38 -33.64 7.25 -25.59
N ALA A 39 -32.76 6.27 -25.32
CA ALA A 39 -31.69 6.39 -24.32
C ALA A 39 -30.43 7.14 -24.81
N LYS A 40 -30.40 7.57 -26.09
CA LYS A 40 -29.36 8.48 -26.62
C LYS A 40 -29.88 9.90 -26.86
N ALA A 41 -31.09 10.23 -26.44
CA ALA A 41 -31.53 11.61 -26.36
C ALA A 41 -30.89 12.24 -25.11
N ALA A 42 -29.78 12.95 -25.30
CA ALA A 42 -29.32 13.94 -24.33
C ALA A 42 -30.56 14.76 -23.93
N ALA A 43 -30.96 14.71 -22.66
CA ALA A 43 -32.06 15.55 -22.19
C ALA A 43 -31.70 16.99 -22.60
N PRO A 44 -32.56 17.67 -23.38
CA PRO A 44 -32.19 18.95 -23.95
C PRO A 44 -31.90 19.89 -22.79
N ILE A 45 -30.79 20.63 -22.87
CA ILE A 45 -30.29 21.54 -21.82
C ILE A 45 -31.41 22.42 -21.24
N THR A 46 -32.43 22.75 -22.05
CA THR A 46 -33.65 23.46 -21.66
C THR A 46 -34.46 22.79 -20.53
N ASP A 47 -34.54 21.45 -20.47
CA ASP A 47 -35.22 20.71 -19.40
C ASP A 47 -34.47 20.83 -18.07
N PHE A 48 -33.14 20.70 -18.09
CA PHE A 48 -32.31 20.88 -16.90
C PHE A 48 -32.35 22.33 -16.38
N VAL A 49 -32.29 23.33 -17.26
CA VAL A 49 -32.45 24.75 -16.89
C VAL A 49 -33.80 25.01 -16.23
N SER A 50 -34.89 24.43 -16.76
CA SER A 50 -36.22 24.54 -16.17
C SER A 50 -36.26 23.94 -14.76
N ARG A 51 -35.63 22.79 -14.56
CA ARG A 51 -35.55 22.12 -13.25
C ARG A 51 -34.72 22.89 -12.23
N LEU A 52 -33.58 23.47 -12.63
CA LEU A 52 -32.79 24.34 -11.74
C LEU A 52 -33.61 25.52 -11.22
N ARG A 53 -34.39 26.18 -12.10
CA ARG A 53 -35.29 27.26 -11.71
C ARG A 53 -36.38 26.79 -10.74
N LYS A 54 -37.02 25.64 -11.01
CA LYS A 54 -38.05 25.07 -10.13
C LYS A 54 -37.52 24.74 -8.74
N LEU A 55 -36.27 24.29 -8.63
CA LEU A 55 -35.61 23.97 -7.36
C LEU A 55 -34.98 25.19 -6.68
N ASN A 56 -35.15 26.38 -7.26
CA ASN A 56 -34.56 27.63 -6.78
C ASN A 56 -33.03 27.53 -6.60
N LEU A 57 -32.35 26.79 -7.48
CA LEU A 57 -30.89 26.59 -7.45
C LEU A 57 -30.14 27.71 -8.20
N GLY A 58 -30.88 28.68 -8.76
CA GLY A 58 -30.35 29.83 -9.48
C GLY A 58 -30.08 29.59 -10.96
N THR A 59 -29.48 30.59 -11.61
CA THR A 59 -29.01 30.55 -13.01
C THR A 59 -27.51 30.83 -13.09
N ASP A 60 -26.75 30.34 -12.10
CA ASP A 60 -25.30 30.50 -12.10
C ASP A 60 -24.72 29.94 -13.41
N GLN A 61 -24.00 30.78 -14.15
CA GLN A 61 -23.47 30.41 -15.47
C GLN A 61 -22.52 29.22 -15.39
N ARG A 62 -21.83 29.02 -14.26
CA ARG A 62 -20.91 27.89 -14.03
C ARG A 62 -21.68 26.59 -13.87
N MET A 63 -22.82 26.61 -13.17
CA MET A 63 -23.72 25.44 -13.07
C MET A 63 -24.29 25.07 -14.45
N LEU A 64 -24.68 26.08 -15.25
CA LEU A 64 -25.18 25.86 -16.60
C LEU A 64 -24.10 25.29 -17.51
N ARG A 65 -22.86 25.79 -17.40
CA ARG A 65 -21.71 25.27 -18.14
C ARG A 65 -21.43 23.81 -17.77
N LEU A 66 -21.39 23.46 -16.48
CA LEU A 66 -21.21 22.07 -16.04
C LEU A 66 -22.26 21.11 -16.63
N ILE A 67 -23.53 21.50 -16.67
CA ILE A 67 -24.59 20.68 -17.26
C ILE A 67 -24.44 20.57 -18.78
N SER A 68 -24.06 21.68 -19.44
CA SER A 68 -23.86 21.72 -20.89
C SER A 68 -22.67 20.85 -21.33
N ASP A 69 -21.57 20.90 -20.58
CA ASP A 69 -20.34 20.17 -20.88
C ASP A 69 -20.48 18.68 -20.53
N HIS A 70 -21.33 18.35 -19.55
CA HIS A 70 -21.53 16.99 -19.05
C HIS A 70 -23.01 16.55 -19.00
N PRO A 71 -23.72 16.51 -20.14
CA PRO A 71 -25.18 16.30 -20.18
C PRO A 71 -25.61 14.95 -19.59
N ASN A 72 -24.77 13.92 -19.71
CA ASN A 72 -25.01 12.59 -19.16
C ASN A 72 -25.08 12.58 -17.61
N TYR A 73 -24.56 13.62 -16.97
CA TYR A 73 -24.53 13.76 -15.51
C TYR A 73 -25.52 14.81 -14.99
N GLY A 74 -26.37 15.40 -15.84
CA GLY A 74 -27.23 16.54 -15.48
C GLY A 74 -28.13 16.30 -14.25
N ASN A 75 -28.73 15.11 -14.11
CA ASN A 75 -29.51 14.75 -12.92
C ASN A 75 -28.67 14.71 -11.63
N ARG A 76 -27.46 14.16 -11.72
CA ARG A 76 -26.52 14.07 -10.59
C ARG A 76 -26.01 15.47 -10.22
N LEU A 77 -25.70 16.30 -11.21
CA LEU A 77 -25.31 17.70 -11.01
C LEU A 77 -26.41 18.53 -10.34
N ILE A 78 -27.68 18.39 -10.76
CA ILE A 78 -28.81 19.06 -10.08
C ILE A 78 -28.90 18.63 -8.61
N SER A 79 -28.72 17.34 -8.33
CA SER A 79 -28.73 16.82 -6.95
C SER A 79 -27.57 17.38 -6.13
N LEU A 80 -26.39 17.49 -6.73
CA LEU A 80 -25.22 18.14 -6.12
C LEU A 80 -25.48 19.61 -5.81
N PHE A 81 -26.00 20.39 -6.76
CA PHE A 81 -26.26 21.81 -6.53
C PHE A 81 -27.29 22.03 -5.44
N LYS A 82 -28.27 21.11 -5.30
CA LYS A 82 -29.18 21.11 -4.17
C LYS A 82 -28.44 20.84 -2.86
N ALA A 83 -27.64 19.78 -2.78
CA ALA A 83 -26.87 19.46 -1.58
C ALA A 83 -25.91 20.59 -1.17
N MET A 84 -25.22 21.19 -2.13
CA MET A 84 -24.36 22.36 -1.91
C MET A 84 -25.14 23.56 -1.38
N LYS A 85 -26.31 23.85 -1.94
CA LYS A 85 -27.18 24.94 -1.46
C LYS A 85 -27.63 24.68 -0.02
N ASP A 86 -28.04 23.45 0.29
CA ASP A 86 -28.47 23.06 1.63
C ASP A 86 -27.30 23.17 2.63
N ALA A 87 -26.06 22.89 2.19
CA ALA A 87 -24.82 23.10 2.93
C ALA A 87 -24.26 24.54 2.86
N GLN A 88 -25.00 25.50 2.29
CA GLN A 88 -24.60 26.89 2.12
C GLN A 88 -23.29 27.12 1.32
N VAL A 89 -22.88 26.13 0.51
CA VAL A 89 -21.69 26.22 -0.35
C VAL A 89 -22.06 26.90 -1.67
N SER A 90 -21.44 28.06 -1.92
CA SER A 90 -21.63 28.81 -3.16
C SER A 90 -20.76 28.27 -4.29
N MET A 91 -21.26 28.32 -5.53
CA MET A 91 -20.48 27.95 -6.69
C MET A 91 -19.36 28.97 -6.94
N THR A 92 -18.13 28.50 -7.11
CA THR A 92 -16.95 29.28 -7.48
C THR A 92 -16.33 28.74 -8.77
N SER A 93 -15.42 29.48 -9.41
CA SER A 93 -14.71 28.98 -10.60
C SER A 93 -13.79 27.80 -10.27
N ASP A 94 -13.19 27.81 -9.08
CA ASP A 94 -12.37 26.69 -8.61
C ASP A 94 -13.22 25.45 -8.35
N LEU A 95 -14.39 25.63 -7.74
CA LEU A 95 -15.33 24.53 -7.49
C LEU A 95 -15.91 23.96 -8.79
N GLU A 96 -16.18 24.79 -9.80
CA GLU A 96 -16.53 24.33 -11.15
C GLU A 96 -15.44 23.41 -11.72
N CYS A 97 -14.17 23.79 -11.56
CA CYS A 97 -13.04 22.97 -11.99
C CYS A 97 -12.94 21.65 -11.21
N ILE A 98 -13.10 21.67 -9.88
CA ILE A 98 -13.08 20.47 -9.02
C ILE A 98 -14.22 19.50 -9.40
N ILE A 99 -15.44 20.02 -9.60
CA ILE A 99 -16.59 19.22 -10.02
C ILE A 99 -16.34 18.58 -11.39
N SER A 100 -15.82 19.37 -12.34
CA SER A 100 -15.54 18.87 -13.69
C SER A 100 -14.49 17.76 -13.69
N LYS A 101 -13.43 17.89 -12.89
CA LYS A 101 -12.40 16.84 -12.69
C LYS A 101 -12.97 15.55 -12.08
N ASN A 102 -13.97 15.67 -11.21
CA ASN A 102 -14.57 14.55 -10.46
C ASN A 102 -15.98 14.17 -10.97
N ILE A 103 -16.31 14.51 -12.23
CA ILE A 103 -17.69 14.43 -12.76
C ILE A 103 -18.33 13.05 -12.61
N THR A 104 -17.53 11.98 -12.76
CA THR A 104 -17.99 10.59 -12.66
C THR A 104 -18.47 10.23 -11.25
N SER A 105 -17.92 10.90 -10.24
CA SER A 105 -18.13 10.61 -8.81
C SER A 105 -19.04 11.62 -8.12
N VAL A 106 -19.69 12.54 -8.87
CA VAL A 106 -20.60 13.55 -8.30
C VAL A 106 -21.71 12.97 -7.43
N GLY A 107 -22.19 11.75 -7.75
CA GLY A 107 -23.16 11.06 -6.90
C GLY A 107 -22.63 10.77 -5.49
N GLY A 108 -21.36 10.38 -5.37
CA GLY A 108 -20.72 10.19 -4.08
C GLY A 108 -20.51 11.51 -3.32
N ALA A 109 -20.24 12.61 -4.02
CA ALA A 109 -20.15 13.92 -3.38
C ALA A 109 -21.50 14.35 -2.76
N VAL A 110 -22.62 14.06 -3.44
CA VAL A 110 -23.96 14.24 -2.87
C VAL A 110 -24.13 13.45 -1.57
N ASN A 111 -23.70 12.18 -1.56
CA ASN A 111 -23.78 11.33 -0.39
C ASN A 111 -22.91 11.88 0.76
N LEU A 112 -21.69 12.36 0.48
CA LEU A 112 -20.81 12.96 1.47
C LEU A 112 -21.37 14.27 2.04
N PHE A 113 -22.00 15.14 1.24
CA PHE A 113 -22.71 16.31 1.78
C PHE A 113 -23.88 15.91 2.68
N GLY A 114 -24.61 14.85 2.32
CA GLY A 114 -25.66 14.29 3.18
C GLY A 114 -25.09 13.76 4.51
N LEU A 115 -23.95 13.08 4.46
CA LEU A 115 -23.24 12.59 5.64
C LEU A 115 -22.77 13.72 6.56
N ILE A 116 -22.21 14.79 6.00
CA ILE A 116 -21.76 15.98 6.76
C ILE A 116 -22.93 16.57 7.55
N GLN A 117 -24.11 16.68 6.93
CA GLN A 117 -25.33 17.12 7.60
C GLN A 117 -25.83 16.13 8.66
N GLU A 118 -25.79 14.83 8.36
CA GLU A 118 -26.17 13.75 9.29
C GLU A 118 -25.34 13.78 10.58
N LEU A 119 -24.05 14.10 10.45
CA LEU A 119 -23.07 14.09 11.53
C LEU A 119 -22.87 15.46 12.21
N ASP A 120 -23.68 16.47 11.85
CA ASP A 120 -23.61 17.84 12.38
C ASP A 120 -22.21 18.48 12.24
N ILE A 121 -21.50 18.18 11.15
CA ILE A 121 -20.19 18.74 10.84
C ILE A 121 -20.39 20.02 10.01
N ASP A 122 -19.70 21.11 10.36
CA ASP A 122 -19.73 22.35 9.58
C ASP A 122 -19.10 22.13 8.20
N PRO A 123 -19.87 22.20 7.09
CA PRO A 123 -19.34 22.02 5.74
C PRO A 123 -18.29 23.07 5.36
N LEU A 124 -18.33 24.26 5.98
CA LEU A 124 -17.40 25.36 5.69
C LEU A 124 -16.03 25.17 6.35
N ALA A 125 -15.92 24.28 7.33
CA ALA A 125 -14.65 23.91 7.95
C ALA A 125 -13.83 22.94 7.09
N LEU A 126 -14.46 22.31 6.08
CA LEU A 126 -13.85 21.25 5.29
C LEU A 126 -13.29 21.75 3.95
N SER A 127 -12.20 21.11 3.50
CA SER A 127 -11.72 21.27 2.13
C SER A 127 -12.68 20.65 1.12
N LEU A 128 -13.29 21.49 0.28
CA LEU A 128 -14.15 21.01 -0.81
C LEU A 128 -13.40 20.06 -1.76
N ASP A 129 -12.11 20.31 -2.02
CA ASP A 129 -11.30 19.43 -2.86
C ASP A 129 -11.22 18.00 -2.28
N HIS A 130 -11.08 17.89 -0.95
CA HIS A 130 -11.09 16.59 -0.27
C HIS A 130 -12.46 15.89 -0.39
N ILE A 131 -13.57 16.62 -0.21
CA ILE A 131 -14.92 16.04 -0.37
C ILE A 131 -15.09 15.45 -1.78
N PHE A 132 -14.72 16.19 -2.82
CA PHE A 132 -14.88 15.72 -4.19
C PHE A 132 -13.89 14.59 -4.56
N THR A 133 -12.68 14.60 -4.01
CA THR A 133 -11.71 13.52 -4.21
C THR A 133 -12.11 12.24 -3.46
N ALA A 134 -12.70 12.37 -2.28
CA ALA A 134 -13.23 11.28 -1.47
C ALA A 134 -14.51 10.67 -2.03
N ALA A 135 -15.25 11.41 -2.86
CA ALA A 135 -16.53 11.00 -3.43
C ALA A 135 -16.50 9.64 -4.17
N ARG A 136 -15.35 9.23 -4.72
CA ARG A 136 -15.20 7.91 -5.35
C ARG A 136 -15.20 6.73 -4.37
N PHE A 137 -15.00 7.01 -3.08
CA PHE A 137 -15.00 6.06 -1.97
C PHE A 137 -16.06 6.42 -0.92
N ASP A 138 -17.16 7.08 -1.34
CA ASP A 138 -18.21 7.58 -0.45
C ASP A 138 -18.73 6.51 0.50
N ALA A 139 -18.91 5.27 0.03
CA ALA A 139 -19.36 4.15 0.85
C ALA A 139 -18.39 3.84 2.01
N ASN A 140 -17.08 3.81 1.76
CA ASN A 140 -16.08 3.51 2.79
C ASN A 140 -16.00 4.65 3.81
N VAL A 141 -15.96 5.90 3.35
CA VAL A 141 -15.94 7.08 4.22
C VAL A 141 -17.21 7.12 5.08
N THR A 142 -18.37 6.86 4.48
CA THR A 142 -19.66 6.83 5.19
C THR A 142 -19.71 5.76 6.28
N ALA A 143 -19.27 4.53 5.96
CA ALA A 143 -19.22 3.46 6.93
C ALA A 143 -18.29 3.80 8.10
N SER A 144 -17.07 4.27 7.79
CA SER A 144 -16.05 4.65 8.76
C SER A 144 -16.53 5.79 9.68
N ALA A 145 -17.07 6.86 9.11
CA ALA A 145 -17.54 8.01 9.88
C ALA A 145 -18.73 7.65 10.79
N ARG A 146 -19.68 6.86 10.30
CA ARG A 146 -20.82 6.40 11.12
C ARG A 146 -20.38 5.51 12.28
N GLU A 147 -19.45 4.59 12.03
CA GLU A 147 -18.90 3.71 13.07
C GLU A 147 -18.22 4.54 14.17
N LEU A 148 -17.34 5.46 13.80
CA LEU A 148 -16.66 6.35 14.76
C LEU A 148 -17.64 7.30 15.47
N HIS A 149 -18.66 7.80 14.79
CA HIS A 149 -19.69 8.64 15.39
C HIS A 149 -20.51 7.87 16.45
N GLN A 150 -20.89 6.62 16.16
CA GLN A 150 -21.61 5.77 17.11
C GLN A 150 -20.83 5.51 18.40
N LEU A 151 -19.49 5.45 18.31
CA LEU A 151 -18.61 5.28 19.46
C LEU A 151 -18.29 6.60 20.18
N GLY A 152 -18.70 7.75 19.64
CA GLY A 152 -18.43 9.07 20.21
C GLY A 152 -16.98 9.55 20.03
N VAL A 153 -16.33 9.10 18.96
CA VAL A 153 -14.88 9.29 18.73
C VAL A 153 -14.59 10.07 17.45
N LEU A 154 -15.62 10.40 16.70
CA LEU A 154 -15.52 11.21 15.50
C LEU A 154 -15.51 12.70 15.88
N ASP A 155 -14.38 13.35 15.66
CA ASP A 155 -14.24 14.81 15.63
C ASP A 155 -13.94 15.31 14.21
N LEU A 156 -13.83 16.63 14.05
CA LEU A 156 -13.54 17.25 12.76
C LEU A 156 -12.23 16.75 12.17
N ASP A 157 -11.17 16.68 12.98
CA ASP A 157 -9.84 16.26 12.55
C ASP A 157 -9.83 14.81 12.05
N THR A 158 -10.58 13.93 12.74
CA THR A 158 -10.79 12.55 12.33
C THR A 158 -11.54 12.47 11.01
N PHE A 159 -12.62 13.26 10.86
CA PHE A 159 -13.38 13.27 9.60
C PHE A 159 -12.54 13.79 8.43
N GLU A 160 -11.73 14.85 8.65
CA GLU A 160 -10.78 15.35 7.66
C GLU A 160 -9.72 14.30 7.27
N LEU A 161 -9.24 13.52 8.23
CA LEU A 161 -8.32 12.42 7.96
C LEU A 161 -8.97 11.36 7.04
N LEU A 162 -10.24 11.00 7.30
CA LEU A 162 -10.98 10.07 6.44
C LEU A 162 -11.18 10.62 5.01
N LEU A 163 -11.36 11.94 4.86
CA LEU A 163 -11.47 12.58 3.54
C LEU A 163 -10.13 12.71 2.83
N THR A 164 -9.03 12.87 3.58
CA THR A 164 -7.66 12.92 3.05
C THR A 164 -7.20 11.55 2.53
N TYR A 165 -7.54 10.47 3.24
CA TYR A 165 -7.20 9.09 2.89
C TYR A 165 -8.43 8.21 2.67
N PRO A 166 -9.28 8.53 1.68
CA PRO A 166 -10.61 7.93 1.56
C PRO A 166 -10.56 6.44 1.19
N GLY A 167 -9.51 6.01 0.48
CA GLY A 167 -9.28 4.59 0.17
C GLY A 167 -8.92 3.74 1.41
N GLN A 168 -8.35 4.35 2.44
CA GLN A 168 -7.92 3.72 3.69
C GLN A 168 -8.87 4.02 4.87
N SER A 169 -9.98 4.72 4.63
CA SER A 169 -10.89 5.20 5.68
C SER A 169 -11.34 4.11 6.66
N LEU A 170 -11.63 2.90 6.18
CA LEU A 170 -12.03 1.77 7.02
C LEU A 170 -10.89 1.30 7.95
N ASP A 171 -9.66 1.25 7.43
CA ASP A 171 -8.50 0.82 8.21
C ASP A 171 -8.09 1.89 9.23
N ILE A 172 -8.28 3.17 8.89
CA ILE A 172 -8.13 4.30 9.82
C ILE A 172 -9.13 4.19 10.96
N ALA A 173 -10.42 3.96 10.65
CA ALA A 173 -11.44 3.82 11.68
C ALA A 173 -11.13 2.64 12.63
N ARG A 174 -10.78 1.48 12.08
CA ARG A 174 -10.36 0.31 12.87
C ARG A 174 -9.17 0.60 13.75
N LEU A 175 -8.14 1.28 13.23
CA LEU A 175 -6.96 1.64 14.00
C LEU A 175 -7.32 2.57 15.17
N ILE A 176 -8.19 3.56 14.96
CA ILE A 176 -8.66 4.46 16.03
C ILE A 176 -9.40 3.68 17.11
N ILE A 177 -10.30 2.76 16.72
CA ILE A 177 -11.03 1.90 17.65
C ILE A 177 -10.05 1.04 18.46
N ASN A 178 -9.12 0.35 17.79
CA ASN A 178 -8.11 -0.48 18.43
C ASN A 178 -7.26 0.32 19.42
N LEU A 179 -6.87 1.55 19.08
CA LEU A 179 -6.12 2.41 20.00
C LEU A 179 -6.89 2.71 21.28
N GLN A 180 -8.19 2.99 21.17
CA GLN A 180 -9.02 3.28 22.33
C GLN A 180 -9.26 2.05 23.20
N GLU A 181 -9.43 0.87 22.60
CA GLU A 181 -9.53 -0.40 23.33
C GLU A 181 -8.26 -0.67 24.16
N HIS A 182 -7.09 -0.20 23.69
CA HIS A 182 -5.82 -0.28 24.40
C HIS A 182 -5.52 0.97 25.25
N ALA A 183 -6.50 1.86 25.46
CA ALA A 183 -6.39 3.11 26.22
C ALA A 183 -5.31 4.09 25.71
N TYR A 184 -4.94 4.02 24.43
CA TYR A 184 -4.07 4.99 23.78
C TYR A 184 -4.88 6.21 23.29
N ASN A 185 -4.26 7.39 23.39
CA ASN A 185 -4.85 8.62 22.87
C ASN A 185 -4.67 8.69 21.35
N ALA A 186 -5.78 8.57 20.61
CA ALA A 186 -5.79 8.65 19.15
C ALA A 186 -5.51 10.06 18.59
N ALA A 187 -5.73 11.14 19.37
CA ALA A 187 -5.61 12.51 18.88
C ALA A 187 -4.22 12.82 18.30
N SER A 188 -3.15 12.37 18.98
CA SER A 188 -1.79 12.58 18.49
C SER A 188 -1.48 11.80 17.22
N LEU A 189 -2.11 10.63 17.03
CA LEU A 189 -2.01 9.90 15.76
C LEU A 189 -2.73 10.64 14.65
N ILE A 190 -3.97 11.07 14.91
CA ILE A 190 -4.81 11.77 13.93
C ILE A 190 -4.13 13.04 13.44
N GLU A 191 -3.63 13.87 14.37
CA GLU A 191 -2.86 15.08 14.06
C GLU A 191 -1.66 14.77 13.16
N LYS A 192 -0.85 13.78 13.53
CA LYS A 192 0.36 13.41 12.77
C LYS A 192 0.06 12.85 11.39
N LEU A 193 -0.96 11.99 11.26
CA LEU A 193 -1.32 11.40 9.97
C LEU A 193 -1.98 12.44 9.06
N ARG A 194 -2.83 13.32 9.60
CA ARG A 194 -3.48 14.38 8.83
C ARG A 194 -2.46 15.37 8.30
N ASP A 195 -1.53 15.79 9.15
CA ASP A 195 -0.50 16.78 8.79
C ASP A 195 0.64 16.14 7.98
N SER A 196 0.63 14.82 7.80
CA SER A 196 1.63 14.12 7.01
C SER A 196 1.43 14.33 5.51
N SER A 197 2.53 14.34 4.76
CA SER A 197 2.51 14.28 3.30
C SER A 197 2.60 12.84 2.77
N ILE A 198 2.21 11.85 3.58
CA ILE A 198 2.30 10.44 3.19
C ILE A 198 1.43 10.19 1.97
N SER A 199 2.00 9.60 0.93
CA SER A 199 1.26 9.21 -0.26
C SER A 199 0.22 8.13 0.05
N ALA A 200 -0.91 8.14 -0.67
CA ALA A 200 -1.99 7.16 -0.45
C ALA A 200 -1.52 5.70 -0.53
N ASN A 201 -0.51 5.39 -1.36
CA ASN A 201 0.06 4.04 -1.46
C ASN A 201 0.83 3.65 -0.20
N HIS A 202 1.58 4.57 0.39
CA HIS A 202 2.35 4.32 1.62
C HIS A 202 1.50 4.42 2.88
N MET A 203 0.35 5.11 2.83
CA MET A 203 -0.57 5.21 3.96
C MET A 203 -1.10 3.83 4.37
N GLY A 204 -1.51 2.99 3.42
CA GLY A 204 -1.97 1.62 3.73
C GLY A 204 -0.93 0.82 4.52
N ILE A 205 0.33 0.85 4.06
CA ILE A 205 1.44 0.14 4.73
C ILE A 205 1.78 0.75 6.09
N THR A 206 1.64 2.07 6.22
CA THR A 206 1.80 2.77 7.49
C THR A 206 0.76 2.31 8.50
N LEU A 207 -0.52 2.20 8.09
CA LEU A 207 -1.60 1.69 8.93
C LEU A 207 -1.39 0.22 9.31
N ASP A 208 -0.97 -0.62 8.37
CA ASP A 208 -0.62 -2.02 8.65
C ASP A 208 0.50 -2.14 9.68
N LEU A 209 1.50 -1.26 9.60
CA LEU A 209 2.60 -1.25 10.55
C LEU A 209 2.15 -0.76 11.93
N LEU A 210 1.29 0.25 12.01
CA LEU A 210 0.73 0.73 13.28
C LEU A 210 -0.16 -0.32 13.94
N ASN A 211 -0.96 -1.05 13.16
CA ASN A 211 -1.74 -2.20 13.66
C ASN A 211 -0.80 -3.31 14.14
N LEU A 212 0.24 -3.66 13.37
CA LEU A 212 1.23 -4.65 13.78
C LEU A 212 1.90 -4.27 15.12
N MET A 213 2.18 -2.99 15.32
CA MET A 213 2.74 -2.51 16.59
C MET A 213 1.77 -2.67 17.75
N LEU A 214 0.49 -2.34 17.55
CA LEU A 214 -0.56 -2.48 18.58
C LEU A 214 -0.80 -3.93 18.96
N GLU A 215 -0.95 -4.82 17.98
CA GLU A 215 -1.18 -6.26 18.19
C GLU A 215 -0.03 -6.95 18.96
N ASN A 216 1.15 -6.33 19.00
CA ASN A 216 2.35 -6.85 19.64
C ASN A 216 2.81 -5.99 20.84
N ASP A 217 1.92 -5.21 21.44
CA ASP A 217 2.17 -4.38 22.63
C ASP A 217 3.40 -3.46 22.51
N SER A 218 3.71 -3.06 21.28
CA SER A 218 4.94 -2.32 20.93
C SER A 218 4.65 -0.92 20.41
N TYR A 219 3.39 -0.49 20.46
CA TYR A 219 2.99 0.84 20.02
C TYR A 219 3.54 1.94 20.94
N TYR A 220 4.13 2.95 20.33
CA TYR A 220 4.50 4.19 21.01
C TYR A 220 4.42 5.37 20.04
N SER A 221 3.99 6.53 20.54
CA SER A 221 3.63 7.68 19.71
C SER A 221 4.80 8.26 18.91
N HIS A 222 6.05 8.05 19.35
CA HIS A 222 7.24 8.53 18.63
C HIS A 222 7.49 7.74 17.34
N ALA A 223 7.12 6.46 17.28
CA ALA A 223 7.27 5.64 16.08
C ALA A 223 6.60 6.27 14.86
N ILE A 224 5.42 6.86 15.03
CA ILE A 224 4.67 7.55 13.95
C ILE A 224 5.54 8.61 13.28
N ASN A 225 6.29 9.40 14.06
CA ASN A 225 7.15 10.44 13.51
C ASN A 225 8.27 9.84 12.64
N ILE A 226 8.80 8.68 13.06
CA ILE A 226 9.81 7.95 12.29
C ILE A 226 9.21 7.46 10.98
N LEU A 227 8.00 6.88 11.01
CA LEU A 227 7.32 6.38 9.80
C LEU A 227 7.03 7.50 8.80
N VAL A 228 6.59 8.67 9.28
CA VAL A 228 6.37 9.86 8.44
C VAL A 228 7.67 10.34 7.83
N ARG A 229 8.76 10.46 8.62
CA ARG A 229 10.08 10.89 8.10
C ARG A 229 10.67 9.90 7.09
N GLN A 230 10.37 8.61 7.24
CA GLN A 230 10.95 7.53 6.44
C GLN A 230 9.97 6.91 5.44
N GLU A 231 8.96 7.67 5.00
CA GLU A 231 7.91 7.20 4.09
C GLU A 231 8.46 6.45 2.87
N GLN A 232 9.52 6.98 2.24
CA GLN A 232 10.13 6.39 1.04
C GLN A 232 10.66 4.95 1.26
N TYR A 233 10.90 4.55 2.51
CA TYR A 233 11.41 3.23 2.89
C TYR A 233 10.39 2.39 3.67
N ILE A 234 9.13 2.82 3.78
CA ILE A 234 8.10 2.17 4.61
C ILE A 234 7.93 0.69 4.28
N ASN A 235 8.06 0.31 3.01
CA ASN A 235 8.03 -1.09 2.55
C ASN A 235 9.12 -1.94 3.23
N LYS A 236 10.35 -1.44 3.30
CA LYS A 236 11.49 -2.16 3.90
C LYS A 236 11.38 -2.22 5.41
N ILE A 237 10.89 -1.15 6.02
CA ILE A 237 10.59 -1.11 7.46
C ILE A 237 9.50 -2.14 7.80
N TYR A 238 8.44 -2.22 7.01
CA TYR A 238 7.36 -3.19 7.19
C TYR A 238 7.84 -4.65 6.99
N GLU A 239 8.63 -4.92 5.94
CA GLU A 239 9.23 -6.23 5.72
C GLU A 239 10.10 -6.71 6.89
N GLY A 240 10.84 -5.80 7.53
CA GLY A 240 11.67 -6.10 8.69
C GLY A 240 10.84 -6.34 9.95
N ALA A 241 9.88 -5.46 10.23
CA ALA A 241 9.00 -5.59 11.39
C ALA A 241 8.22 -6.92 11.38
N LYS A 242 7.67 -7.31 10.22
CA LYS A 242 6.98 -8.61 10.08
C LYS A 242 7.87 -9.81 10.38
N LYS A 243 9.15 -9.76 10.04
CA LYS A 243 10.09 -10.87 10.31
C LYS A 243 10.38 -10.99 11.79
N LEU A 244 10.55 -9.85 12.47
CA LEU A 244 10.78 -9.83 13.91
C LEU A 244 9.55 -10.34 14.66
N VAL A 245 8.35 -9.85 14.31
CA VAL A 245 7.09 -10.28 14.92
C VAL A 245 6.81 -11.77 14.68
N ALA A 246 7.08 -12.30 13.48
CA ALA A 246 6.86 -13.72 13.18
C ALA A 246 7.68 -14.66 14.09
N GLU A 247 8.80 -14.16 14.62
CA GLU A 247 9.68 -14.88 15.54
C GLU A 247 9.52 -14.38 16.99
N HIS A 248 8.44 -13.64 17.28
CA HIS A 248 8.07 -13.10 18.59
C HIS A 248 9.10 -12.14 19.20
N TYR A 249 9.87 -11.42 18.35
CA TYR A 249 10.75 -10.36 18.83
C TYR A 249 10.02 -9.03 18.98
N PRO A 250 10.27 -8.30 20.08
CA PRO A 250 9.64 -7.02 20.31
C PRO A 250 10.15 -5.94 19.34
N LEU A 251 9.28 -4.98 19.00
CA LEU A 251 9.61 -3.88 18.09
C LEU A 251 10.06 -2.58 18.79
N TYR A 252 10.16 -2.55 20.13
CA TYR A 252 10.39 -1.31 20.90
C TYR A 252 11.58 -0.47 20.38
N ASN A 253 12.74 -1.10 20.19
CA ASN A 253 13.95 -0.42 19.70
C ASN A 253 14.09 -0.45 18.17
N TYR A 254 13.22 -1.22 17.49
CA TYR A 254 13.39 -1.48 16.07
C TYR A 254 13.32 -0.20 15.25
N PHE A 255 12.28 0.61 15.44
CA PHE A 255 12.07 1.82 14.63
C PHE A 255 13.14 2.87 14.85
N GLU A 256 13.59 3.06 16.10
CA GLU A 256 14.69 3.98 16.42
C GLU A 256 16.00 3.55 15.75
N LEU A 257 16.31 2.25 15.76
CA LEU A 257 17.54 1.72 15.17
C LEU A 257 17.53 1.75 13.64
N VAL A 258 16.37 1.55 13.01
CA VAL A 258 16.27 1.65 11.54
C VAL A 258 16.13 3.09 11.06
N GLU A 259 15.89 4.07 11.92
CA GLU A 259 15.74 5.47 11.51
C GLU A 259 17.01 6.01 10.81
N GLU A 260 18.19 5.60 11.26
CA GLU A 260 19.46 6.02 10.66
C GLU A 260 19.73 5.35 9.30
N ASN A 261 19.25 4.12 9.09
CA ASN A 261 19.50 3.33 7.88
C ASN A 261 18.24 2.53 7.44
N PRO A 262 17.13 3.21 7.11
CA PRO A 262 15.82 2.61 6.88
C PRO A 262 15.77 1.68 5.66
N GLN A 263 16.62 1.93 4.66
CA GLN A 263 16.80 1.06 3.50
C GLN A 263 17.26 -0.35 3.87
N ASN A 264 17.96 -0.49 5.01
CA ASN A 264 18.49 -1.75 5.51
C ASN A 264 17.56 -2.43 6.52
N ALA A 265 16.37 -1.90 6.80
CA ALA A 265 15.50 -2.39 7.88
C ALA A 265 15.17 -3.90 7.79
N ASN A 266 14.92 -4.42 6.58
CA ASN A 266 14.73 -5.85 6.35
C ASN A 266 16.01 -6.67 6.61
N ILE A 267 17.18 -6.14 6.23
CA ILE A 267 18.48 -6.79 6.45
C ILE A 267 18.83 -6.80 7.94
N PHE A 268 18.56 -5.71 8.64
CA PHE A 268 18.70 -5.61 10.08
C PHE A 268 17.91 -6.72 10.78
N ALA A 269 16.62 -6.89 10.43
CA ALA A 269 15.81 -7.98 10.96
C ALA A 269 16.42 -9.36 10.66
N LYS A 270 16.87 -9.61 9.42
CA LYS A 270 17.52 -10.89 9.06
C LYS A 270 18.81 -11.16 9.84
N ASN A 271 19.61 -10.12 10.11
CA ASN A 271 20.81 -10.25 10.93
C ASN A 271 20.47 -10.59 12.38
N ILE A 272 19.42 -9.98 12.96
CA ILE A 272 18.93 -10.36 14.30
C ILE A 272 18.57 -11.85 14.32
N LEU A 273 17.77 -12.31 13.37
CA LEU A 273 17.35 -13.72 13.30
C LEU A 273 18.54 -14.67 13.19
N LEU A 274 19.47 -14.37 12.27
CA LEU A 274 20.65 -15.18 12.03
C LEU A 274 21.52 -15.33 13.28
N LEU A 275 21.78 -14.20 13.95
CA LEU A 275 22.68 -14.15 15.10
C LEU A 275 22.04 -14.69 16.38
N ASN A 276 20.73 -14.47 16.57
CA ASN A 276 20.03 -15.06 17.70
C ASN A 276 19.92 -16.59 17.56
N ASN A 277 19.66 -17.10 16.35
CA ASN A 277 19.67 -18.54 16.08
C ASN A 277 21.04 -19.18 16.34
N ALA A 278 22.11 -18.41 16.20
CA ALA A 278 23.47 -18.84 16.55
C ALA A 278 23.84 -18.60 18.03
N SER A 279 22.92 -18.06 18.84
CA SER A 279 23.16 -17.66 20.24
C SER A 279 24.31 -16.67 20.41
N LEU A 280 24.46 -15.72 19.46
CA LEU A 280 25.56 -14.74 19.43
C LEU A 280 25.13 -13.33 19.85
N ILE A 281 23.83 -13.07 19.90
CA ILE A 281 23.25 -11.83 20.41
C ILE A 281 22.09 -12.16 21.34
N ASN A 282 21.76 -11.21 22.21
CA ASN A 282 20.47 -11.16 22.88
C ASN A 282 19.60 -10.08 22.20
N PRO A 283 18.44 -10.44 21.61
CA PRO A 283 17.53 -9.48 20.95
C PRO A 283 16.91 -8.47 21.93
N ASP A 284 16.92 -8.75 23.24
CA ASP A 284 16.49 -7.79 24.27
C ASP A 284 17.61 -6.83 24.68
N SER A 285 18.85 -7.07 24.22
CA SER A 285 20.01 -6.24 24.54
C SER A 285 20.15 -5.10 23.54
N THR A 286 19.94 -3.86 24.01
CA THR A 286 20.16 -2.66 23.19
C THR A 286 21.59 -2.58 22.63
N SER A 287 22.61 -3.01 23.37
CA SER A 287 23.99 -2.99 22.87
C SER A 287 24.19 -3.92 21.69
N ASP A 288 23.55 -5.08 21.73
CA ASP A 288 23.67 -6.08 20.66
C ASP A 288 22.90 -5.61 19.44
N LEU A 289 21.69 -5.08 19.63
CA LEU A 289 20.91 -4.50 18.54
C LEU A 289 21.62 -3.30 17.88
N LEU A 290 22.29 -2.44 18.66
CA LEU A 290 23.13 -1.34 18.14
C LEU A 290 24.35 -1.83 17.35
N MET A 291 24.89 -3.00 17.70
CA MET A 291 25.96 -3.63 16.93
C MET A 291 25.42 -4.21 15.63
N VAL A 292 24.25 -4.85 15.68
CA VAL A 292 23.59 -5.45 14.51
C VAL A 292 23.06 -4.39 13.53
N SER A 293 22.65 -3.22 14.00
CA SER A 293 22.17 -2.12 13.14
C SER A 293 23.23 -1.59 12.18
N LYS A 294 24.51 -1.82 12.50
CA LYS A 294 25.67 -1.45 11.67
C LYS A 294 25.98 -2.49 10.59
N LEU A 295 25.32 -3.66 10.62
CA LEU A 295 25.56 -4.76 9.68
C LEU A 295 24.66 -4.63 8.46
N GLY A 296 25.29 -4.41 7.30
CA GLY A 296 24.60 -4.32 6.01
C GLY A 296 24.36 -5.66 5.32
N VAL A 297 24.02 -5.58 4.03
CA VAL A 297 23.71 -6.73 3.17
C VAL A 297 24.91 -7.68 3.05
N GLY A 298 26.11 -7.16 2.77
CA GLY A 298 27.31 -8.00 2.62
C GLY A 298 27.61 -8.79 3.89
N ALA A 299 27.45 -8.17 5.07
CA ALA A 299 27.58 -8.86 6.34
C ALA A 299 26.57 -10.00 6.50
N PHE A 300 25.29 -9.76 6.17
CA PHE A 300 24.27 -10.81 6.21
C PHE A 300 24.61 -12.02 5.34
N HIS A 301 24.95 -11.78 4.07
CA HIS A 301 25.29 -12.85 3.12
C HIS A 301 26.52 -13.63 3.57
N PHE A 302 27.58 -12.93 3.97
CA PHE A 302 28.80 -13.58 4.44
C PHE A 302 28.57 -14.41 5.72
N MET A 303 27.88 -13.85 6.72
CA MET A 303 27.55 -14.57 7.96
C MET A 303 26.68 -15.80 7.72
N LYS A 304 25.79 -15.77 6.71
CA LYS A 304 25.01 -16.95 6.31
C LYS A 304 25.92 -18.08 5.80
N HIS A 305 26.93 -17.77 4.99
CA HIS A 305 27.90 -18.77 4.55
C HIS A 305 28.75 -19.30 5.72
N LEU A 306 29.16 -18.43 6.65
CA LEU A 306 29.81 -18.87 7.89
C LEU A 306 28.93 -19.81 8.71
N GLN A 307 27.61 -19.55 8.80
CA GLN A 307 26.69 -20.41 9.52
C GLN A 307 26.60 -21.80 8.86
N LEU A 308 26.45 -21.84 7.53
CA LEU A 308 26.35 -23.09 6.77
C LEU A 308 27.61 -23.97 6.92
N ALA A 309 28.78 -23.36 7.07
CA ALA A 309 30.05 -24.05 7.30
C ALA A 309 30.33 -24.35 8.79
N GLY A 310 29.43 -23.98 9.72
CA GLY A 310 29.66 -24.15 11.16
C GLY A 310 30.76 -23.24 11.73
N MET A 311 31.04 -22.13 11.07
CA MET A 311 32.10 -21.18 11.41
C MET A 311 31.59 -19.87 12.03
N LEU A 312 30.26 -19.66 12.07
CA LEU A 312 29.66 -18.50 12.70
C LEU A 312 29.74 -18.63 14.24
N ASN A 313 30.66 -17.88 14.85
CA ASN A 313 30.89 -17.86 16.30
C ASN A 313 31.30 -16.45 16.78
N ALA A 314 31.52 -16.28 18.08
CA ALA A 314 31.88 -14.99 18.67
C ALA A 314 33.14 -14.34 18.05
N SER A 315 34.15 -15.15 17.69
CA SER A 315 35.38 -14.65 17.06
C SER A 315 35.13 -14.17 15.63
N SER A 316 34.36 -14.92 14.83
CA SER A 316 34.02 -14.48 13.47
C SER A 316 33.15 -13.23 13.47
N ILE A 317 32.22 -13.12 14.43
CA ILE A 317 31.38 -11.92 14.59
C ILE A 317 32.22 -10.70 14.96
N GLN A 318 33.17 -10.83 15.88
CA GLN A 318 34.06 -9.72 16.22
C GLN A 318 34.81 -9.16 15.00
N LYS A 319 35.19 -10.03 14.05
CA LYS A 319 35.80 -9.61 12.78
C LYS A 319 34.80 -8.90 11.86
N VAL A 320 33.60 -9.48 11.68
CA VAL A 320 32.54 -8.91 10.83
C VAL A 320 32.11 -7.52 11.31
N CYS A 321 32.07 -7.31 12.63
CA CYS A 321 31.62 -6.06 13.24
C CYS A 321 32.71 -4.97 13.32
N GLN A 322 33.90 -5.20 12.75
CA GLN A 322 34.92 -4.15 12.71
C GLN A 322 34.45 -2.94 11.87
N PRO A 323 34.79 -1.71 12.32
CA PRO A 323 34.47 -0.51 11.56
C PRO A 323 35.15 -0.53 10.20
N ASN A 324 34.49 0.02 9.18
CA ASN A 324 34.96 0.03 7.79
C ASN A 324 35.23 -1.36 7.24
N SER A 325 34.31 -2.31 7.41
CA SER A 325 34.44 -3.66 6.87
C SER A 325 34.40 -3.71 5.33
N ILE A 326 35.13 -4.66 4.76
CA ILE A 326 35.12 -4.98 3.32
C ILE A 326 33.73 -5.38 2.83
N LEU A 327 32.91 -5.89 3.75
CA LEU A 327 31.52 -6.29 3.53
C LEU A 327 30.57 -5.11 3.29
N ASN A 328 31.04 -3.88 3.48
CA ASN A 328 30.29 -2.65 3.16
C ASN A 328 30.68 -2.05 1.80
N GLN A 329 31.68 -2.62 1.10
CA GLN A 329 32.07 -2.17 -0.23
C GLN A 329 31.04 -2.62 -1.26
N LYS A 330 30.69 -1.73 -2.19
CA LYS A 330 29.61 -1.96 -3.15
C LYS A 330 29.89 -3.18 -4.02
N GLU A 331 31.14 -3.30 -4.51
CA GLU A 331 31.63 -4.38 -5.34
C GLU A 331 31.48 -5.74 -4.63
N VAL A 332 31.78 -5.79 -3.34
CA VAL A 332 31.68 -7.02 -2.52
C VAL A 332 30.22 -7.38 -2.27
N ILE A 333 29.38 -6.38 -1.99
CA ILE A 333 27.94 -6.58 -1.81
C ILE A 333 27.31 -7.14 -3.08
N GLU A 334 27.66 -6.60 -4.25
CA GLU A 334 27.14 -7.06 -5.54
C GLU A 334 27.52 -8.52 -5.79
N GLU A 335 28.78 -8.89 -5.61
CA GLU A 335 29.24 -10.28 -5.79
C GLU A 335 28.56 -11.25 -4.82
N LEU A 336 28.52 -10.92 -3.51
CA LEU A 336 27.83 -11.75 -2.51
C LEU A 336 26.32 -11.89 -2.76
N SER A 337 25.70 -10.85 -3.34
CA SER A 337 24.26 -10.85 -3.64
C SER A 337 23.92 -11.68 -4.89
N ASN A 338 24.87 -11.82 -5.82
CA ASN A 338 24.71 -12.56 -7.06
C ASN A 338 25.02 -14.06 -6.93
N LEU A 339 25.53 -14.50 -5.77
CA LEU A 339 25.80 -15.91 -5.50
C LEU A 339 24.53 -16.78 -5.60
N PRO A 340 24.59 -17.92 -6.30
CA PRO A 340 23.51 -18.90 -6.31
C PRO A 340 23.12 -19.34 -4.88
N LEU A 341 21.82 -19.53 -4.64
CA LEU A 341 21.29 -19.91 -3.32
C LEU A 341 21.87 -21.22 -2.77
N ILE A 342 22.40 -22.09 -3.65
CA ILE A 342 22.97 -23.40 -3.31
C ILE A 342 24.49 -23.38 -3.11
N THR A 343 25.14 -22.22 -3.28
CA THR A 343 26.60 -22.11 -3.15
C THR A 343 27.06 -22.50 -1.76
N LYS A 344 28.11 -23.33 -1.71
CA LYS A 344 28.78 -23.75 -0.50
C LYS A 344 30.27 -23.51 -0.67
N PHE A 345 30.81 -22.63 0.16
CA PHE A 345 32.24 -22.42 0.26
C PHE A 345 32.89 -23.54 1.06
N GLU A 346 34.10 -23.91 0.67
CA GLU A 346 35.01 -24.70 1.48
C GLU A 346 35.44 -23.90 2.72
N ARG A 347 35.86 -24.61 3.76
CA ARG A 347 36.22 -23.99 5.03
C ARG A 347 37.42 -23.05 4.86
N GLU A 348 38.39 -23.47 4.08
CA GLU A 348 39.64 -22.77 3.80
C GLU A 348 39.38 -21.45 3.07
N GLU A 349 38.40 -21.42 2.16
CA GLU A 349 37.96 -20.20 1.47
C GLU A 349 37.39 -19.19 2.46
N LEU A 350 36.49 -19.64 3.34
CA LEU A 350 35.88 -18.80 4.37
C LEU A 350 36.90 -18.31 5.41
N GLU A 351 37.92 -19.12 5.73
CA GLU A 351 39.03 -18.70 6.61
C GLU A 351 39.82 -17.55 5.97
N ARG A 352 40.16 -17.65 4.68
CA ARG A 352 40.82 -16.56 3.93
C ARG A 352 39.95 -15.31 3.85
N MET A 353 38.67 -15.46 3.55
CA MET A 353 37.71 -14.34 3.53
C MET A 353 37.61 -13.67 4.90
N LEU A 354 37.58 -14.45 5.99
CA LEU A 354 37.58 -13.92 7.37
C LEU A 354 38.86 -13.16 7.71
N GLU A 355 40.01 -13.59 7.22
CA GLU A 355 41.28 -12.86 7.38
C GLU A 355 41.23 -11.49 6.69
N LEU A 356 40.67 -11.43 5.47
CA LEU A 356 40.48 -10.16 4.74
C LEU A 356 39.49 -9.24 5.46
N VAL A 357 38.37 -9.78 5.96
CA VAL A 357 37.36 -9.04 6.72
C VAL A 357 37.93 -8.45 8.01
N GLY A 358 38.87 -9.15 8.67
CA GLY A 358 39.46 -8.71 9.94
C GLY A 358 40.60 -7.70 9.80
N LYS A 359 40.90 -7.18 8.60
CA LYS A 359 41.96 -6.18 8.39
C LYS A 359 41.51 -4.79 8.82
N ALA A 360 42.37 -4.08 9.55
CA ALA A 360 42.10 -2.72 10.03
C ALA A 360 42.06 -1.66 8.92
N ALA A 361 42.71 -1.91 7.79
CA ALA A 361 42.70 -1.04 6.62
C ALA A 361 42.50 -1.88 5.36
N ILE A 362 41.57 -1.46 4.51
CA ILE A 362 41.19 -2.17 3.28
C ILE A 362 41.86 -1.49 2.11
N SER A 363 42.57 -2.29 1.31
CA SER A 363 43.08 -1.88 0.00
C SER A 363 42.20 -2.42 -1.13
N TRP A 364 42.32 -1.83 -2.33
CA TRP A 364 41.67 -2.36 -3.53
C TRP A 364 42.06 -3.82 -3.81
N THR A 365 43.30 -4.20 -3.53
CA THR A 365 43.77 -5.58 -3.65
C THR A 365 43.02 -6.54 -2.72
N ASP A 366 42.65 -6.10 -1.50
CA ASP A 366 41.86 -6.93 -0.59
C ASP A 366 40.45 -7.19 -1.13
N ILE A 367 39.84 -6.19 -1.79
CA ILE A 367 38.55 -6.31 -2.47
C ILE A 367 38.65 -7.32 -3.61
N GLN A 368 39.68 -7.21 -4.44
CA GLN A 368 39.91 -8.16 -5.54
C GLN A 368 40.09 -9.58 -5.03
N LEU A 369 40.95 -9.80 -4.02
CA LEU A 369 41.16 -11.13 -3.44
C LEU A 369 39.89 -11.72 -2.81
N PHE A 370 39.03 -10.89 -2.22
CA PHE A 370 37.76 -11.35 -1.67
C PHE A 370 36.79 -11.78 -2.79
N ASN A 371 36.72 -10.99 -3.86
CA ASN A 371 35.84 -11.27 -4.99
C ASN A 371 36.34 -12.43 -5.85
N GLU A 372 37.65 -12.62 -6.01
CA GLU A 372 38.23 -13.78 -6.70
C GLU A 372 37.72 -15.11 -6.10
N ILE A 373 37.62 -15.19 -4.76
CA ILE A 373 37.07 -16.37 -4.08
C ILE A 373 35.58 -16.55 -4.42
N ILE A 374 34.82 -15.47 -4.59
CA ILE A 374 33.39 -15.54 -4.94
C ILE A 374 33.20 -15.96 -6.40
N GLU A 375 34.02 -15.42 -7.31
CA GLU A 375 33.94 -15.65 -8.76
C GLU A 375 34.10 -17.13 -9.12
N GLU A 376 34.89 -17.89 -8.36
CA GLU A 376 35.04 -19.35 -8.53
C GLU A 376 33.71 -20.12 -8.37
N HIS A 377 32.73 -19.52 -7.68
CA HIS A 377 31.42 -20.12 -7.39
C HIS A 377 30.27 -19.52 -8.21
N LEU A 378 30.53 -18.53 -9.06
CA LEU A 378 29.52 -17.99 -9.96
C LEU A 378 29.29 -18.94 -11.13
N ILE A 379 28.02 -19.14 -11.50
CA ILE A 379 27.70 -19.85 -12.74
C ILE A 379 28.23 -18.99 -13.89
N PRO A 380 29.08 -19.53 -14.78
CA PRO A 380 29.55 -18.76 -15.93
C PRO A 380 28.33 -18.27 -16.70
N SER A 381 28.13 -16.95 -16.74
CA SER A 381 27.14 -16.36 -17.64
C SER A 381 27.59 -16.74 -19.06
N ALA A 382 26.80 -17.57 -19.74
CA ALA A 382 27.10 -17.94 -21.12
C ALA A 382 27.36 -16.65 -21.91
N PRO A 383 28.45 -16.54 -22.68
CA PRO A 383 28.70 -15.35 -23.47
C PRO A 383 27.49 -15.15 -24.39
N MET A 384 26.86 -13.97 -24.30
CA MET A 384 25.88 -13.56 -25.29
C MET A 384 26.56 -13.71 -26.67
N PRO A 385 25.98 -14.49 -27.60
CA PRO A 385 26.52 -14.52 -28.95
C PRO A 385 26.51 -13.08 -29.47
N PRO A 386 27.57 -12.64 -30.14
CA PRO A 386 27.62 -11.28 -30.67
C PRO A 386 26.37 -11.05 -31.52
N ALA A 387 25.67 -9.97 -31.23
CA ALA A 387 24.51 -9.54 -31.99
C ALA A 387 24.97 -9.27 -33.44
N GLY A 388 24.79 -10.27 -34.29
CA GLY A 388 25.24 -10.25 -35.67
C GLY A 388 25.76 -11.59 -36.11
N LEU A 389 24.84 -12.47 -36.50
CA LEU A 389 24.94 -13.33 -37.68
C LEU A 389 23.56 -13.93 -37.92
N ALA A 390 22.69 -13.11 -38.49
CA ALA A 390 21.57 -13.61 -39.28
C ALA A 390 22.15 -14.03 -40.64
N LEU A 391 22.03 -15.31 -40.97
CA LEU A 391 21.80 -15.80 -42.33
C LEU A 391 20.82 -16.97 -42.26
#